data_AF-H0QRW1-F1
#
_entry.id   AF-H0QRW1-F1
#
_cell.length_a   1.000
_cell.length_b   1.000
_cell.length_c   1.000
_cell.angle_alpha   90.00
_cell.angle_beta   90.00
_cell.angle_gamma   90.00
#
_symmetry.space_group_name_H-M   'P 1'
#
loop_
_entity.id
_entity.type
_entity.pdbx_description
1 polymer ?
#
loop_
_entity_poly.entity_id
_entity_poly.type
_entity_poly.pdbx_seq_one_letter_code
_entity_poly.pdbx_strand_id
1 'polypeptide(L)'
;MEFMISGRNLTVSDRFREYAGEKISKIESLGDKVQRVDAKVSKETNARQTGDQLTVEVTVLGRGPVIRAEASAADKFAAFDLAYNKLLERLRRAKDRKKVHHGRHTPKAVREATATLEPASSNQPIYVEASNNIQAAPEPAEKSPYDVENDIPAGDSPVLIRRKVFPAASLTLDDAVDNMELIGHDFYLFVDKATNAPSVVYRRRGWTYGVITLDHYCEPGENTHEEKILAYRSDDAAATA
;
A
#
# COMPACT_ATOMS: atom_id res chain seq x y z
N MET A 1 -28.16 -17.44 8.17
CA MET A 1 -26.77 -17.56 8.63
C MET A 1 -26.73 -18.59 9.75
N GLU A 2 -25.84 -19.58 9.69
CA GLU A 2 -25.68 -20.55 10.78
C GLU A 2 -24.69 -19.99 11.80
N PHE A 3 -25.07 -19.92 13.08
CA PHE A 3 -24.20 -19.47 14.16
C PHE A 3 -23.94 -20.60 15.15
N MET A 4 -22.69 -21.03 15.26
CA MET A 4 -22.25 -22.05 16.19
C MET A 4 -21.34 -21.44 17.26
N ILE A 5 -21.63 -21.75 18.52
CA ILE A 5 -20.76 -21.40 19.66
C ILE A 5 -20.22 -22.68 20.27
N SER A 6 -18.89 -22.75 20.37
CA SER A 6 -18.17 -23.83 21.05
C SER A 6 -17.36 -23.29 22.22
N GLY A 7 -17.40 -23.98 23.36
CA GLY A 7 -16.58 -23.70 24.53
C GLY A 7 -15.49 -24.77 24.66
N ARG A 8 -14.23 -24.36 24.77
CA ARG A 8 -13.11 -25.24 25.12
C ARG A 8 -12.73 -24.99 26.58
N ASN A 9 -12.86 -26.03 27.40
CA ASN A 9 -12.61 -25.99 28.86
C ASN A 9 -13.48 -24.99 29.62
N LEU A 10 -14.68 -24.69 29.09
CA LEU A 10 -15.58 -23.71 29.67
C LEU A 10 -17.02 -23.96 29.25
N THR A 11 -17.95 -23.84 30.20
CA THR A 11 -19.38 -23.82 29.91
C THR A 11 -19.80 -22.44 29.39
N VAL A 12 -20.52 -22.44 28.27
CA VAL A 12 -21.08 -21.24 27.66
C VAL A 12 -22.48 -21.05 28.25
N SER A 13 -22.69 -19.93 28.94
CA SER A 13 -24.00 -19.58 29.51
C SER A 13 -24.97 -19.13 28.41
N ASP A 14 -26.26 -19.39 28.60
CA ASP A 14 -27.33 -18.95 27.68
C ASP A 14 -27.33 -17.43 27.50
N ARG A 15 -27.04 -16.67 28.55
CA ARG A 15 -26.88 -15.20 28.47
C ARG A 15 -25.80 -14.77 27.48
N PHE A 16 -24.71 -15.53 27.38
CA PHE A 16 -23.65 -15.25 26.40
C PHE A 16 -24.07 -15.62 24.98
N ARG A 17 -24.87 -16.70 24.83
CA ARG A 17 -25.41 -17.12 23.54
C ARG A 17 -26.39 -16.08 22.97
N GLU A 18 -27.29 -15.58 23.81
CA GLU A 18 -28.20 -14.48 23.46
C GLU A 18 -27.42 -13.22 23.08
N TYR A 19 -26.47 -12.80 23.93
CA TYR A 19 -25.62 -11.63 23.69
C TYR A 19 -24.86 -11.71 22.35
N ALA A 20 -24.20 -12.83 22.09
CA ALA A 20 -23.46 -13.04 20.86
C ALA A 20 -24.40 -13.08 19.63
N GLY A 21 -25.58 -13.69 19.77
CA GLY A 21 -26.61 -13.72 18.72
C GLY A 21 -27.11 -12.32 18.34
N GLU A 22 -27.43 -11.48 19.32
CA GLU A 22 -27.84 -10.09 19.09
C GLU A 22 -26.76 -9.30 18.35
N LYS A 23 -25.48 -9.47 18.72
CA LYS A 23 -24.37 -8.74 18.09
C LYS A 23 -24.10 -9.23 16.68
N ILE A 24 -24.20 -10.53 16.43
CA ILE A 24 -23.93 -11.13 15.12
C ILE A 24 -25.02 -10.80 14.10
N SER A 25 -26.27 -10.59 14.52
CA SER A 25 -27.32 -10.10 13.62
C SER A 25 -26.95 -8.79 12.92
N LYS A 26 -26.16 -7.91 13.57
CA LYS A 26 -25.67 -6.67 12.96
C LYS A 26 -24.64 -6.90 11.85
N ILE A 27 -23.90 -8.02 11.91
CA ILE A 27 -22.92 -8.39 10.88
C ILE A 27 -23.60 -8.72 9.56
N GLU A 28 -24.83 -9.24 9.58
CA GLU A 28 -25.59 -9.58 8.36
C GLU A 28 -25.79 -8.36 7.46
N SER A 29 -25.96 -7.16 8.04
CA SER A 29 -26.08 -5.91 7.26
C SER A 29 -24.81 -5.53 6.49
N LEU A 30 -23.65 -5.98 6.97
CA LEU A 30 -22.36 -5.65 6.38
C LEU A 30 -21.87 -6.75 5.43
N GLY A 31 -22.18 -8.01 5.73
CA GLY A 31 -21.73 -9.17 4.99
C GLY A 31 -22.81 -9.84 4.15
N ASP A 32 -22.99 -9.40 2.90
CA ASP A 32 -24.03 -9.91 1.98
C ASP A 32 -23.87 -11.41 1.59
N LYS A 33 -22.83 -12.11 2.08
CA LYS A 33 -22.50 -13.51 1.73
C LYS A 33 -21.94 -14.34 2.90
N VAL A 34 -22.38 -14.08 4.12
CA VAL A 34 -21.98 -14.91 5.28
C VAL A 34 -22.86 -16.16 5.37
N GLN A 35 -22.25 -17.34 5.27
CA GLN A 35 -22.97 -18.62 5.36
C GLN A 35 -22.99 -19.12 6.80
N ARG A 36 -21.82 -19.11 7.44
CA ARG A 36 -21.59 -19.71 8.75
C ARG A 36 -20.63 -18.88 9.59
N VAL A 37 -20.94 -18.74 10.87
CA VAL A 37 -20.06 -18.11 11.86
C VAL A 37 -19.83 -19.08 13.00
N ASP A 38 -18.55 -19.36 13.24
CA ASP A 38 -18.09 -20.18 14.33
C ASP A 38 -17.41 -19.29 15.38
N ALA A 39 -17.96 -19.24 16.59
CA ALA A 39 -17.35 -18.61 17.74
C ALA A 39 -16.82 -19.69 18.69
N LYS A 40 -15.52 -19.63 18.99
CA LYS A 40 -14.85 -20.53 19.91
C LYS A 40 -14.32 -19.75 21.10
N VAL A 41 -14.78 -20.10 22.28
CA VAL A 41 -14.33 -19.50 23.54
C VAL A 41 -13.41 -20.50 24.23
N SER A 42 -12.16 -20.12 24.46
CA SER A 42 -11.18 -20.94 25.18
C SER A 42 -10.68 -20.20 26.42
N LYS A 43 -10.62 -20.92 27.53
CA LYS A 43 -9.93 -20.46 28.73
C LYS A 43 -8.51 -21.01 28.72
N GLU A 44 -7.53 -20.11 28.71
CA GLU A 44 -6.13 -20.49 28.84
C GLU A 44 -5.68 -20.27 30.28
N THR A 45 -5.53 -21.36 31.03
CA THR A 45 -4.92 -21.35 32.36
C THR A 45 -3.43 -21.58 32.18
N ASN A 46 -2.68 -20.51 31.95
CA ASN A 46 -1.23 -20.59 31.81
C ASN A 46 -0.58 -20.26 33.15
N ALA A 47 0.05 -21.25 33.80
CA ALA A 47 0.64 -21.10 35.14
C ALA A 47 1.76 -20.05 35.23
N ARG A 48 2.25 -19.53 34.10
CA ARG A 48 3.32 -18.51 33.99
C ARG A 48 2.82 -17.09 33.76
N GLN A 49 1.54 -16.88 33.40
CA GLN A 49 0.96 -15.55 33.21
C GLN A 49 0.05 -15.20 34.39
N THR A 50 0.25 -14.02 34.96
CA THR A 50 -0.55 -13.49 36.06
C THR A 50 -1.92 -13.03 35.57
N GLY A 51 -2.81 -13.98 35.30
CA GLY A 51 -4.20 -13.71 34.95
C GLY A 51 -4.86 -14.84 34.17
N ASP A 52 -6.06 -15.23 34.59
CA ASP A 52 -6.95 -16.06 33.78
C ASP A 52 -7.39 -15.23 32.56
N GLN A 53 -6.80 -15.50 31.39
CA GLN A 53 -7.18 -14.82 30.16
C GLN A 53 -8.09 -15.74 29.33
N LEU A 54 -9.24 -15.19 28.95
CA LEU A 54 -10.22 -15.82 28.10
C LEU A 54 -9.97 -15.33 26.67
N THR A 55 -9.75 -16.26 25.77
CA THR A 55 -9.53 -16.00 24.35
C THR A 55 -10.77 -16.40 23.57
N VAL A 56 -11.25 -15.49 22.73
CA VAL A 56 -12.38 -15.72 21.83
C VAL A 56 -11.88 -15.62 20.39
N GLU A 57 -12.10 -16.69 19.64
CA GLU A 57 -11.82 -16.79 18.22
C GLU A 57 -13.15 -16.80 17.46
N VAL A 58 -13.37 -15.82 16.59
CA VAL A 58 -14.56 -15.75 15.74
C VAL A 58 -14.14 -15.93 14.29
N THR A 59 -14.66 -16.96 13.63
CA THR A 59 -14.39 -17.28 12.23
C THR A 59 -15.67 -17.14 11.43
N VAL A 60 -15.60 -16.37 10.35
CA VAL A 60 -16.68 -16.14 9.40
C VAL A 60 -16.35 -16.88 8.11
N LEU A 61 -17.24 -17.78 7.73
CA LEU A 61 -17.21 -18.56 6.50
C LEU A 61 -18.29 -18.03 5.54
N GLY A 62 -17.89 -17.74 4.31
CA GLY A 62 -18.79 -17.23 3.27
C GLY A 62 -18.29 -17.56 1.88
N ARG A 63 -18.99 -17.07 0.84
CA ARG A 63 -18.50 -17.14 -0.55
C ARG A 63 -17.40 -16.09 -0.75
N GLY A 64 -16.19 -16.42 -0.30
CA GLY A 64 -15.03 -15.54 -0.34
C GLY A 64 -13.88 -16.01 0.58
N PRO A 65 -12.90 -15.14 0.86
CA PRO A 65 -11.81 -15.45 1.79
C PRO A 65 -12.34 -15.67 3.21
N VAL A 66 -11.73 -16.60 3.94
CA VAL A 66 -12.07 -16.89 5.34
C VAL A 66 -11.59 -15.73 6.22
N ILE A 67 -12.49 -15.14 7.00
CA ILE A 67 -12.17 -14.02 7.89
C ILE A 67 -12.22 -14.53 9.32
N ARG A 68 -11.07 -14.46 10.00
CA ARG A 68 -10.92 -14.84 11.40
C ARG A 68 -10.51 -13.63 12.22
N ALA A 69 -11.00 -13.53 13.44
CA ALA A 69 -10.56 -12.55 14.42
C ALA A 69 -10.39 -13.21 15.79
N GLU A 70 -9.31 -12.84 16.48
CA GLU A 70 -8.98 -13.36 17.81
C GLU A 70 -8.77 -12.18 18.77
N ALA A 71 -9.28 -12.32 19.98
CA ALA A 71 -9.01 -11.39 21.06
C ALA A 71 -9.05 -12.11 22.41
N SER A 72 -8.23 -11.60 23.33
CA SER A 72 -8.08 -12.15 24.67
C SER A 72 -8.36 -11.05 25.70
N ALA A 73 -9.15 -11.36 26.73
CA ALA A 73 -9.50 -10.43 27.81
C ALA A 73 -9.74 -11.17 29.13
N ALA A 74 -9.96 -10.42 30.21
CA ALA A 74 -10.27 -10.98 31.53
C ALA A 74 -11.69 -11.60 31.61
N ASP A 75 -12.62 -11.19 30.75
CA ASP A 75 -13.99 -11.69 30.71
C ASP A 75 -14.41 -12.09 29.28
N LYS A 76 -15.33 -13.06 29.17
CA LYS A 76 -15.86 -13.62 27.93
C LYS A 76 -16.55 -12.54 27.09
N PHE A 77 -17.31 -11.66 27.74
CA PHE A 77 -18.02 -10.56 27.08
C PHE A 77 -17.05 -9.55 26.48
N ALA A 78 -16.04 -9.13 27.27
CA ALA A 78 -15.02 -8.21 26.81
C ALA A 78 -14.17 -8.80 25.67
N ALA A 79 -13.77 -10.07 25.78
CA ALA A 79 -13.01 -10.76 24.73
C ALA A 79 -13.84 -10.87 23.44
N PHE A 80 -15.13 -11.19 23.56
CA PHE A 80 -16.05 -11.25 22.43
C PHE A 80 -16.22 -9.89 21.75
N ASP A 81 -16.41 -8.81 22.51
CA ASP A 81 -16.56 -7.46 21.94
C ASP A 81 -15.28 -6.99 21.22
N LEU A 82 -14.10 -7.29 21.78
CA LEU A 82 -12.83 -6.99 21.12
C LEU A 82 -12.65 -7.80 19.83
N ALA A 83 -13.01 -9.09 19.84
CA ALA A 83 -12.97 -9.94 18.65
C ALA A 83 -13.99 -9.46 17.60
N TYR A 84 -15.19 -9.07 18.04
CA TYR A 84 -16.27 -8.54 17.22
C TYR A 84 -15.86 -7.24 16.51
N ASN A 85 -15.23 -6.31 17.23
CA ASN A 85 -14.73 -5.06 16.63
C ASN A 85 -13.65 -5.31 15.58
N LYS A 86 -12.68 -6.19 15.86
CA LYS A 86 -11.66 -6.60 14.87
C LYS A 86 -12.30 -7.27 13.65
N LEU A 87 -13.33 -8.08 13.85
CA LEU A 87 -14.04 -8.77 12.79
C LEU A 87 -14.83 -7.78 11.92
N LEU A 88 -15.51 -6.80 12.51
CA LEU A 88 -16.21 -5.74 11.78
C LEU A 88 -15.25 -4.95 10.89
N GLU A 89 -14.08 -4.57 11.40
CA GLU A 89 -13.08 -3.85 10.62
C GLU A 89 -12.58 -4.69 9.43
N ARG A 90 -12.32 -5.99 9.66
CA ARG A 90 -11.92 -6.92 8.60
C ARG A 90 -13.02 -7.13 7.55
N LEU A 91 -14.28 -7.23 7.97
CA LEU A 91 -15.42 -7.33 7.06
C LEU A 91 -15.62 -6.06 6.24
N ARG A 92 -15.48 -4.88 6.87
CA ARG A 92 -15.55 -3.60 6.17
C ARG A 92 -14.46 -3.50 5.11
N ARG A 93 -13.20 -3.79 5.46
CA ARG A 93 -12.08 -3.82 4.49
C ARG A 93 -12.33 -4.80 3.36
N ALA A 94 -12.89 -5.98 3.65
CA ALA A 94 -13.22 -6.97 2.64
C ALA A 94 -14.37 -6.52 1.71
N LYS A 95 -15.38 -5.83 2.25
CA LYS A 95 -16.49 -5.24 1.48
C LYS A 95 -16.00 -4.08 0.61
N ASP A 96 -15.21 -3.19 1.16
CA ASP A 96 -14.64 -2.03 0.45
C ASP A 96 -13.72 -2.48 -0.69
N ARG A 97 -12.86 -3.50 -0.47
CA ARG A 97 -12.05 -4.10 -1.54
C ARG A 97 -12.88 -4.71 -2.68
N LYS A 98 -14.11 -5.13 -2.39
CA LYS A 98 -15.04 -5.73 -3.36
C LYS A 98 -15.96 -4.70 -4.01
N LYS A 99 -16.11 -3.52 -3.40
CA LYS A 99 -16.91 -2.44 -3.95
C LYS A 99 -16.18 -1.94 -5.20
N VAL A 100 -16.71 -2.31 -6.35
CA VAL A 100 -16.26 -1.74 -7.63
C VAL A 100 -16.63 -0.27 -7.58
N HIS A 101 -15.63 0.59 -7.42
CA HIS A 101 -15.80 2.01 -7.57
C HIS A 101 -16.00 2.29 -9.06
N HIS A 102 -17.25 2.17 -9.55
CA HIS A 102 -17.69 2.87 -10.75
C HIS A 102 -17.83 4.36 -10.38
N GLY A 103 -16.73 4.98 -9.99
CA GLY A 103 -16.60 6.42 -9.80
C GLY A 103 -15.76 6.99 -10.93
N ARG A 104 -16.03 8.27 -11.26
CA ARG A 104 -15.34 9.12 -12.26
C ARG A 104 -15.23 8.63 -13.71
N HIS A 105 -15.59 7.39 -14.02
CA HIS A 105 -15.69 6.89 -15.40
C HIS A 105 -17.12 6.96 -15.94
N THR A 106 -17.84 8.06 -15.74
CA THR A 106 -18.87 8.43 -16.72
C THR A 106 -18.13 9.00 -17.92
N PRO A 107 -18.24 8.43 -19.13
CA PRO A 107 -17.63 9.03 -20.30
C PRO A 107 -18.07 10.50 -20.39
N LYS A 108 -17.10 11.41 -20.51
CA LYS A 108 -17.37 12.84 -20.67
C LYS A 108 -18.36 13.00 -21.82
N ALA A 109 -19.47 13.69 -21.59
CA ALA A 109 -20.50 13.83 -22.62
C ALA A 109 -19.89 14.51 -23.85
N VAL A 110 -20.19 14.02 -25.05
CA VAL A 110 -19.60 14.54 -26.30
C VAL A 110 -19.75 16.06 -26.40
N ARG A 111 -20.90 16.60 -25.99
CA ARG A 111 -21.17 18.05 -25.90
C ARG A 111 -20.19 18.80 -25.01
N GLU A 112 -19.78 18.23 -23.88
CA GLU A 112 -18.85 18.84 -22.93
C GLU A 112 -17.40 18.75 -23.42
N ALA A 113 -17.07 17.70 -24.17
CA ALA A 113 -15.77 17.55 -24.81
C ALA A 113 -15.60 18.51 -26.00
N THR A 114 -16.67 18.82 -26.74
CA THR A 114 -16.63 19.68 -27.93
C THR A 114 -17.02 21.14 -27.68
N ALA A 115 -17.52 21.49 -26.48
CA ALA A 115 -17.96 22.86 -26.17
C ALA A 115 -16.85 23.92 -26.25
N THR A 116 -15.59 23.52 -26.06
CA THR A 116 -14.44 24.43 -26.09
C THR A 116 -13.80 24.55 -27.47
N LEU A 117 -14.28 23.81 -28.48
CA LEU A 117 -13.77 23.91 -29.85
C LEU A 117 -14.47 25.06 -30.57
N GLU A 118 -13.69 25.89 -31.25
CA GLU A 118 -14.24 26.93 -32.12
C GLU A 118 -14.96 26.27 -33.32
N PRO A 119 -16.21 26.67 -33.62
CA PRO A 119 -16.92 26.16 -34.79
C PRO A 119 -16.21 26.60 -36.08
N ALA A 120 -15.98 25.66 -37.00
CA ALA A 120 -15.34 25.93 -38.28
C ALA A 120 -16.12 26.98 -39.09
N SER A 121 -15.40 27.89 -39.74
CA SER A 121 -16.01 28.97 -40.52
C SER A 121 -16.68 28.43 -41.77
N SER A 122 -17.94 28.79 -42.00
CA SER A 122 -18.68 28.38 -43.21
C SER A 122 -18.20 29.09 -44.49
N ASN A 123 -17.41 30.15 -44.36
CA ASN A 123 -16.98 30.99 -45.47
C ASN A 123 -15.57 30.67 -45.99
N GLN A 124 -14.86 29.72 -45.37
CA GLN A 124 -13.51 29.35 -45.79
C GLN A 124 -13.36 27.83 -45.87
N PRO A 125 -12.65 27.32 -46.90
CA PRO A 125 -12.41 25.89 -47.00
C PRO A 125 -11.37 25.43 -45.97
N ILE A 126 -11.63 24.27 -45.35
CA ILE A 126 -10.90 23.68 -44.22
C ILE A 126 -9.38 23.63 -44.42
N TYR A 127 -8.91 23.42 -45.66
CA TYR A 127 -7.48 23.32 -45.95
C TYR A 127 -6.72 24.65 -45.78
N VAL A 128 -7.39 25.80 -45.82
CA VAL A 128 -6.79 27.14 -45.61
C VAL A 128 -6.67 27.46 -44.11
N GLU A 129 -7.64 27.03 -43.30
CA GLU A 129 -7.60 27.18 -41.84
C GLU A 129 -6.47 26.33 -41.23
N ALA A 130 -6.27 25.11 -41.73
CA ALA A 130 -5.20 24.22 -41.28
C ALA A 130 -3.80 24.80 -41.55
N SER A 131 -3.58 25.48 -42.68
CA SER A 131 -2.29 26.12 -42.98
C SER A 131 -1.97 27.31 -42.07
N ASN A 132 -2.97 28.10 -41.68
CA ASN A 132 -2.77 29.27 -40.81
C ASN A 132 -2.49 28.86 -39.35
N ASN A 133 -3.06 27.74 -38.88
CA ASN A 133 -2.85 27.24 -37.52
C ASN A 133 -1.47 26.60 -37.28
N ILE A 134 -0.70 26.34 -38.35
CA ILE A 134 0.65 25.75 -38.24
C ILE A 134 1.70 26.83 -37.90
N GLN A 135 1.41 28.12 -38.13
CA GLN A 135 2.38 29.21 -37.97
C GLN A 135 2.30 29.96 -36.62
N ALA A 136 1.39 29.59 -35.71
CA ALA A 136 1.22 30.27 -34.42
C ALA A 136 1.19 29.26 -33.25
N ALA A 137 2.33 28.62 -32.99
CA ALA A 137 2.56 27.91 -31.74
C ALA A 137 3.47 28.78 -30.84
N PRO A 138 2.97 29.37 -29.74
CA PRO A 138 3.85 29.85 -28.69
C PRO A 138 4.48 28.65 -27.97
N GLU A 139 5.72 28.81 -27.52
CA GLU A 139 6.52 27.78 -26.87
C GLU A 139 5.78 27.10 -25.70
N PRO A 140 5.94 25.77 -25.52
CA PRO A 140 5.28 25.06 -24.45
C PRO A 140 5.87 25.53 -23.11
N ALA A 141 5.03 26.21 -22.33
CA ALA A 141 5.28 26.46 -20.92
C ALA A 141 5.70 25.17 -20.22
N GLU A 142 6.81 25.25 -19.49
CA GLU A 142 7.40 24.19 -18.67
C GLU A 142 6.33 23.51 -17.80
N LYS A 143 5.85 22.34 -18.23
CA LYS A 143 5.16 21.43 -17.34
C LYS A 143 6.22 20.70 -16.54
N SER A 144 6.25 20.99 -15.24
CA SER A 144 6.98 20.26 -14.21
C SER A 144 7.01 18.75 -14.51
N PRO A 145 8.19 18.09 -14.49
CA PRO A 145 8.34 16.65 -14.72
C PRO A 145 7.59 15.75 -13.73
N TYR A 146 6.90 16.32 -12.74
CA TYR A 146 6.26 15.60 -11.64
C TYR A 146 4.75 15.36 -11.81
N ASP A 147 4.11 15.92 -12.85
CA ASP A 147 2.69 15.65 -13.14
C ASP A 147 2.53 14.83 -14.43
N VAL A 148 2.47 13.51 -14.29
CA VAL A 148 1.95 12.63 -15.34
C VAL A 148 0.85 11.73 -14.76
N GLU A 149 -0.36 11.97 -15.26
CA GLU A 149 -1.56 11.14 -15.19
C GLU A 149 -1.22 9.70 -15.61
N ASN A 150 -1.47 8.75 -14.69
CA ASN A 150 -1.19 7.33 -14.93
C ASN A 150 -2.41 6.65 -15.56
N ASP A 151 -2.52 6.66 -16.88
CA ASP A 151 -3.54 5.89 -17.62
C ASP A 151 -2.91 5.11 -18.78
N ILE A 152 -2.49 3.86 -18.52
CA ILE A 152 -2.36 2.79 -19.54
C ILE A 152 -2.75 1.44 -18.88
N PRO A 153 -3.60 0.59 -19.51
CA PRO A 153 -4.29 -0.52 -18.86
C PRO A 153 -3.44 -1.79 -18.79
N ALA A 154 -3.34 -2.40 -17.60
CA ALA A 154 -2.77 -3.73 -17.42
C ALA A 154 -3.86 -4.68 -16.89
N GLY A 155 -4.16 -5.73 -17.66
CA GLY A 155 -5.11 -6.78 -17.28
C GLY A 155 -4.65 -7.62 -16.09
N ASP A 156 -5.65 -8.18 -15.39
CA ASP A 156 -5.71 -9.36 -14.49
C ASP A 156 -4.52 -9.79 -13.60
N SER A 157 -3.53 -8.94 -13.35
CA SER A 157 -2.55 -9.13 -12.27
C SER A 157 -2.61 -7.95 -11.29
N PRO A 158 -2.84 -8.18 -9.98
CA PRO A 158 -2.96 -7.11 -8.97
C PRO A 158 -1.62 -6.42 -8.64
N VAL A 159 -0.52 -6.76 -9.33
CA VAL A 159 0.81 -6.21 -9.09
C VAL A 159 1.08 -5.06 -10.06
N LEU A 160 0.89 -3.83 -9.60
CA LEU A 160 1.28 -2.63 -10.35
C LEU A 160 2.79 -2.43 -10.24
N ILE A 161 3.54 -2.59 -11.35
CA ILE A 161 4.97 -2.29 -11.42
C ILE A 161 5.15 -0.87 -11.95
N ARG A 162 5.47 0.08 -11.06
CA ARG A 162 5.80 1.45 -11.46
C ARG A 162 7.23 1.49 -12.00
N ARG A 163 7.40 1.96 -13.24
CA ARG A 163 8.72 2.21 -13.85
C ARG A 163 9.01 3.71 -13.82
N LYS A 164 10.08 4.13 -13.15
CA LYS A 164 10.62 5.48 -13.25
C LYS A 164 11.99 5.39 -13.94
N VAL A 165 12.20 6.17 -14.99
CA VAL A 165 13.48 6.31 -15.67
C VAL A 165 14.03 7.67 -15.29
N PHE A 166 15.24 7.70 -14.74
CA PHE A 166 15.96 8.92 -14.39
C PHE A 166 17.22 9.03 -15.25
N PRO A 167 17.68 10.23 -15.59
CA PRO A 167 18.97 10.41 -16.24
C PRO A 167 20.09 9.91 -15.31
N ALA A 168 21.03 9.15 -15.87
CA ALA A 168 22.17 8.59 -15.14
C ALA A 168 23.25 9.65 -14.89
N ALA A 169 22.92 10.66 -14.08
CA ALA A 169 23.90 11.64 -13.63
C ALA A 169 24.87 10.99 -12.64
N SER A 170 26.17 11.23 -12.82
CA SER A 170 27.20 10.82 -11.86
C SER A 170 27.16 11.76 -10.66
N LEU A 171 26.89 11.21 -9.48
CA LEU A 171 26.72 11.94 -8.23
C LEU A 171 27.67 11.39 -7.17
N THR A 172 28.05 12.24 -6.21
CA THR A 172 28.74 11.76 -5.00
C THR A 172 27.74 11.16 -4.02
N LEU A 173 28.24 10.40 -3.05
CA LEU A 173 27.40 9.80 -2.00
C LEU A 173 26.62 10.85 -1.21
N ASP A 174 27.27 11.95 -0.85
CA ASP A 174 26.64 13.05 -0.10
C ASP A 174 25.57 13.74 -0.93
N ASP A 175 25.83 14.01 -2.21
CA ASP A 175 24.83 14.60 -3.12
C ASP A 175 23.60 13.68 -3.28
N ALA A 176 23.81 12.37 -3.28
CA ALA A 176 22.74 11.39 -3.37
C ALA A 176 21.86 11.38 -2.09
N VAL A 177 22.47 11.53 -0.91
CA VAL A 177 21.75 11.68 0.37
C VAL A 177 20.93 12.97 0.38
N ASP A 178 21.53 14.09 -0.03
CA ASP A 178 20.87 15.39 -0.07
C ASP A 178 19.65 15.37 -1.00
N ASN A 179 19.79 14.78 -2.19
CA ASN A 179 18.68 14.61 -3.13
C ASN A 179 17.60 13.65 -2.62
N MET A 180 17.98 12.58 -1.91
CA MET A 180 17.03 11.66 -1.28
C MET A 180 16.18 12.37 -0.22
N GLU A 181 16.80 13.20 0.62
CA GLU A 181 16.11 14.00 1.63
C GLU A 181 15.24 15.09 1.01
N LEU A 182 15.73 15.78 -0.02
CA LEU A 182 15.02 16.85 -0.71
C LEU A 182 13.76 16.33 -1.41
N ILE A 183 13.84 15.17 -2.06
CA ILE A 183 12.70 14.53 -2.74
C ILE A 183 11.78 13.82 -1.71
N GLY A 184 12.30 13.51 -0.52
CA GLY A 184 11.55 12.83 0.55
C GLY A 184 11.28 11.35 0.25
N HIS A 185 12.12 10.69 -0.54
CA HIS A 185 12.01 9.24 -0.80
C HIS A 185 12.83 8.42 0.20
N ASP A 186 12.51 7.13 0.34
CA ASP A 186 13.23 6.21 1.24
C ASP A 186 14.52 5.66 0.62
N PHE A 187 14.65 5.75 -0.71
CA PHE A 187 15.83 5.34 -1.46
C PHE A 187 16.07 6.26 -2.66
N TYR A 188 17.32 6.33 -3.11
CA TYR A 188 17.75 7.11 -4.26
C TYR A 188 18.78 6.33 -5.09
N LEU A 189 18.51 6.19 -6.40
CA LEU A 189 19.37 5.48 -7.36
C LEU A 189 20.24 6.51 -8.09
N PHE A 190 21.54 6.26 -8.16
CA PHE A 190 22.52 7.14 -8.80
C PHE A 190 23.68 6.33 -9.38
N VAL A 191 24.52 6.98 -10.18
CA VAL A 191 25.82 6.42 -10.58
C VAL A 191 26.87 7.07 -9.69
N ASP A 192 27.64 6.27 -8.95
CA ASP A 192 28.67 6.82 -8.08
C ASP A 192 29.83 7.39 -8.89
N LYS A 193 30.20 8.64 -8.60
CA LYS A 193 31.29 9.35 -9.28
C LYS A 193 32.66 8.71 -9.04
N ALA A 194 32.87 8.04 -7.91
CA ALA A 194 34.16 7.41 -7.58
C ALA A 194 34.34 6.07 -8.29
N THR A 195 33.33 5.21 -8.24
CA THR A 195 33.39 3.84 -8.76
C THR A 195 32.82 3.68 -10.17
N ASN A 196 32.10 4.69 -10.68
CA ASN A 196 31.25 4.60 -11.89
C ASN A 196 30.24 3.44 -11.87
N ALA A 197 29.96 2.90 -10.68
CA ALA A 197 29.04 1.78 -10.50
C ALA A 197 27.62 2.28 -10.15
N PRO A 198 26.57 1.63 -10.67
CA PRO A 198 25.19 1.91 -10.26
C PRO A 198 25.03 1.63 -8.76
N SER A 199 24.62 2.65 -8.01
CA SER A 199 24.53 2.58 -6.55
C SER A 199 23.16 3.11 -6.07
N VAL A 200 22.70 2.59 -4.93
CA VAL A 200 21.44 2.99 -4.28
C VAL A 200 21.73 3.38 -2.84
N VAL A 201 21.38 4.62 -2.47
CA VAL A 201 21.31 5.06 -1.07
C VAL A 201 19.91 4.78 -0.53
N TYR A 202 19.79 4.36 0.73
CA TYR A 202 18.51 4.21 1.42
C TYR A 202 18.58 4.61 2.89
N ARG A 203 17.41 4.97 3.45
CA ARG A 203 17.25 5.37 4.85
C ARG A 203 17.24 4.16 5.79
N ARG A 204 18.05 4.19 6.85
CA ARG A 204 18.02 3.27 8.00
C ARG A 204 17.46 3.98 9.25
N ARG A 205 17.45 3.30 10.40
CA ARG A 205 16.88 3.84 11.65
C ARG A 205 17.80 4.90 12.27
N GLY A 206 17.22 5.95 12.84
CA GLY A 206 17.97 6.92 13.64
C GLY A 206 18.98 7.76 12.86
N TRP A 207 18.60 8.29 11.69
CA TRP A 207 19.47 9.13 10.84
C TRP A 207 20.70 8.42 10.26
N THR A 208 20.63 7.10 10.16
CA THR A 208 21.67 6.32 9.47
C THR A 208 21.27 6.08 8.02
N TYR A 209 22.27 6.06 7.13
CA TYR A 209 22.09 5.80 5.71
C TYR A 209 22.87 4.56 5.32
N GLY A 210 22.34 3.79 4.39
CA GLY A 210 23.01 2.63 3.80
C GLY A 210 23.20 2.82 2.30
N VAL A 211 24.26 2.24 1.75
CA VAL A 211 24.58 2.28 0.32
C VAL A 211 24.73 0.85 -0.18
N ILE A 212 24.13 0.54 -1.33
CA ILE A 212 24.30 -0.73 -2.04
C ILE A 212 24.84 -0.40 -3.43
N THR A 213 25.95 -1.03 -3.81
CA THR A 213 26.61 -0.82 -5.10
C THR A 213 26.56 -2.11 -5.91
N LEU A 214 26.24 -2.00 -7.20
CA LEU A 214 26.34 -3.10 -8.14
C LEU A 214 27.72 -3.05 -8.81
N ASP A 215 28.61 -3.93 -8.38
CA ASP A 215 29.89 -4.12 -9.07
C ASP A 215 29.72 -5.16 -10.19
N HIS A 216 30.10 -4.79 -11.41
CA HIS A 216 30.05 -5.67 -12.57
C HIS A 216 31.23 -6.66 -12.62
N TYR A 217 32.28 -6.43 -11.83
CA TYR A 217 33.47 -7.28 -11.79
C TYR A 217 33.45 -8.32 -10.67
N CYS A 218 32.45 -8.28 -9.79
CA CYS A 218 32.29 -9.25 -8.71
C CYS A 218 31.66 -10.54 -9.26
N GLU A 219 32.40 -11.66 -9.23
CA GLU A 219 31.85 -12.96 -9.60
C GLU A 219 30.89 -13.51 -8.54
N PRO A 220 29.79 -14.18 -8.95
CA PRO A 220 28.81 -14.75 -8.03
C PRO A 220 29.43 -15.92 -7.24
N GLY A 221 30.02 -15.63 -6.07
CA GLY A 221 30.60 -16.64 -5.18
C GLY A 221 31.76 -16.15 -4.31
N GLU A 222 32.39 -15.03 -4.65
CA GLU A 222 33.44 -14.42 -3.84
C GLU A 222 32.84 -13.36 -2.90
N ASN A 223 32.53 -13.73 -1.66
CA ASN A 223 32.00 -12.82 -0.66
C ASN A 223 33.13 -11.93 -0.06
N THR A 224 33.60 -10.95 -0.81
CA THR A 224 34.33 -9.82 -0.22
C THR A 224 33.33 -8.71 0.07
N HIS A 225 32.60 -8.84 1.18
CA HIS A 225 31.75 -7.76 1.69
C HIS A 225 32.64 -6.69 2.33
N GLU A 226 33.08 -5.70 1.54
CA GLU A 226 33.73 -4.53 2.10
C GLU A 226 32.69 -3.62 2.78
N GLU A 227 32.48 -3.81 4.09
CA GLU A 227 31.68 -2.89 4.90
C GLU A 227 32.55 -1.70 5.31
N LYS A 228 32.32 -0.54 4.67
CA LYS A 228 32.94 0.74 5.06
C LYS A 228 31.87 1.66 5.64
N ILE A 229 32.08 2.11 6.87
CA ILE A 229 31.25 3.14 7.51
C ILE A 229 31.87 4.49 7.16
N LEU A 230 31.14 5.29 6.39
CA LEU A 230 31.54 6.65 6.02
C LEU A 230 30.68 7.64 6.82
N ALA A 231 31.32 8.71 7.32
CA ALA A 231 30.61 9.83 7.90
C ALA A 231 30.10 10.74 6.79
N TYR A 232 28.90 11.30 6.97
CA TYR A 232 28.33 12.28 6.05
C TYR A 232 29.18 13.56 6.04
N ARG A 233 29.62 14.01 4.86
CA ARG A 233 30.49 15.20 4.65
C ARG A 233 31.74 15.25 5.55
N SER A 234 32.45 14.13 5.71
CA SER A 234 33.82 14.19 6.24
C SER A 234 34.81 14.45 5.11
N ASP A 235 35.18 15.72 4.92
CA ASP A 235 36.50 16.00 4.35
C ASP A 235 37.54 15.49 5.38
N ASP A 236 38.33 14.51 4.94
CA ASP A 236 39.42 13.82 5.65
C ASP A 236 39.10 12.66 6.64
N ALA A 237 39.79 11.55 6.35
CA ALA A 237 40.12 10.37 7.15
C ALA A 237 38.97 9.43 7.59
N ALA A 238 39.04 8.20 7.06
CA ALA A 238 38.36 7.03 7.63
C ALA A 238 38.67 6.96 9.13
N ALA A 239 37.62 6.99 9.96
CA ALA A 239 37.74 6.68 11.37
C ALA A 239 38.07 5.18 11.50
N THR A 240 39.36 4.87 11.59
CA THR A 240 39.85 3.55 11.98
C THR A 240 39.44 3.28 13.43
N ALA A 241 38.92 2.09 13.70
CA ALA A 241 38.75 1.57 15.06
C ALA A 241 40.10 1.22 15.69
#